data_AF-A0A497CSJ8-F1
#
_entry.id   AF-A0A497CSJ8-F1
#
_cell.length_a   1.000
_cell.length_b   1.000
_cell.length_c   1.000
_cell.angle_alpha   90.00
_cell.angle_beta   90.00
_cell.angle_gamma   90.00
#
_symmetry.space_group_name_H-M   'P 1'
#
loop_
_entity.id
_entity.type
_entity.pdbx_description
1 polymer ?
#
loop_
_entity_poly.entity_id
_entity_poly.type
_entity_poly.pdbx_seq_one_letter_code
_entity_poly.pdbx_strand_id
1 'polypeptide(L)'
;HEDGGINFYISYIGPLGGMGTNKRVKVDISRSEQLQFEPTLQNVFLTYSDQEEHKLLCYTLEETLVEKLRSVMQRMQARDFYDIWYLLEIHGLEIDFYVNEFIIKCESKKINPKDFFKKLEQRLPQYKARWQKSMKEQIQDLPDFEKAERETLRHFRKMHF
;
A
#
# COMPACT_ATOMS: atom_id res chain seq x y z
N HIS A 1 -19.91 -7.21 12.89
CA HIS A 1 -18.68 -7.82 12.36
C HIS A 1 -17.51 -7.16 13.08
N GLU A 2 -17.00 -7.77 14.14
CA GLU A 2 -15.66 -7.43 14.61
C GLU A 2 -14.68 -8.00 13.57
N ASP A 3 -13.86 -7.14 12.97
CA ASP A 3 -12.98 -7.49 11.85
C ASP A 3 -11.85 -8.48 12.21
N GLY A 4 -11.86 -9.01 13.44
CA GLY A 4 -10.95 -10.05 13.95
C GLY A 4 -9.47 -9.66 14.01
N GLY A 5 -9.07 -8.53 13.41
CA GLY A 5 -7.71 -8.04 13.35
C GLY A 5 -7.15 -7.68 14.72
N ILE A 6 -5.84 -7.88 14.88
CA ILE A 6 -5.12 -7.58 16.12
C ILE A 6 -4.25 -6.36 15.86
N ASN A 7 -4.37 -5.35 16.71
CA ASN A 7 -3.56 -4.14 16.66
C ASN A 7 -2.92 -3.93 18.03
N PHE A 8 -1.61 -3.75 18.05
CA PHE A 8 -0.88 -3.45 19.28
C PHE A 8 0.37 -2.63 18.98
N TYR A 9 0.96 -2.09 20.05
CA TYR A 9 2.20 -1.33 19.99
C TYR A 9 3.30 -2.06 20.77
N ILE A 10 4.46 -2.24 20.14
CA ILE A 10 5.66 -2.74 20.81
C ILE A 10 6.50 -1.52 21.20
N SER A 11 6.70 -1.30 22.50
CA SER A 11 7.59 -0.25 23.00
C SER A 11 9.04 -0.73 22.97
N TYR A 12 9.99 0.15 22.65
CA TYR A 12 11.41 -0.19 22.62
C TYR A 12 12.29 0.94 23.16
N ILE A 13 13.49 0.57 23.61
CA ILE A 13 14.54 1.50 24.05
C ILE A 13 15.75 1.28 23.14
N GLY A 14 16.22 2.33 22.48
CA GLY A 14 17.38 2.27 21.60
C GLY A 14 18.72 2.33 22.37
N PRO A 15 19.84 2.02 21.71
CA PRO A 15 21.17 1.90 22.34
C PRO A 15 21.67 3.19 23.00
N LEU A 16 21.21 4.36 22.55
CA LEU A 16 21.55 5.66 23.16
C LEU A 16 20.77 5.97 24.44
N GLY A 17 19.99 5.03 24.97
CA GLY A 17 19.41 5.11 26.32
C GLY A 17 18.44 6.28 26.55
N GLY A 18 18.05 7.00 25.50
CA GLY A 18 17.14 8.14 25.62
C GLY A 18 15.85 7.69 26.30
N MET A 19 15.59 8.23 27.50
CA MET A 19 14.32 8.09 28.24
C MET A 19 13.20 8.81 27.49
N GLY A 20 12.92 8.35 26.27
CA GLY A 20 11.80 8.78 25.46
C GLY A 20 10.67 7.79 25.64
N THR A 21 9.92 7.94 26.74
CA THR A 21 8.55 7.43 26.82
C THR A 21 7.85 7.83 25.52
N ASN A 22 7.46 6.88 24.66
CA ASN A 22 6.70 7.00 23.39
C ASN A 22 7.37 6.45 22.12
N LYS A 23 8.56 5.83 22.18
CA LYS A 23 9.06 5.05 21.03
C LYS A 23 8.29 3.73 20.92
N ARG A 24 7.46 3.60 19.88
CA ARG A 24 6.60 2.44 19.66
C ARG A 24 6.59 2.04 18.20
N VAL A 25 6.61 0.74 17.95
CA VAL A 25 6.31 0.15 16.65
C VAL A 25 4.86 -0.30 16.67
N LYS A 26 4.06 0.23 15.75
CA LYS A 26 2.68 -0.22 15.56
C LYS A 26 2.70 -1.52 14.77
N VAL A 27 2.00 -2.54 15.26
CA VAL A 27 1.82 -3.82 14.59
C VAL A 27 0.34 -4.02 14.31
N ASP A 28 0.01 -4.26 13.05
CA ASP A 28 -1.33 -4.58 12.59
C ASP A 28 -1.30 -6.00 11.99
N ILE A 29 -2.13 -6.90 12.51
CA ILE A 29 -2.28 -8.28 12.04
C ILE A 29 -3.70 -8.43 11.50
N SER A 30 -3.83 -8.62 10.20
CA SER A 30 -5.12 -8.97 9.57
C SER A 30 -5.39 -10.45 9.72
N ARG A 31 -6.64 -10.81 10.04
CA ARG A 31 -7.11 -12.21 10.15
C ARG A 31 -8.22 -12.56 9.16
N SER A 32 -8.67 -11.58 8.39
CA SER A 32 -9.78 -11.70 7.43
C SER A 32 -9.33 -11.38 6.01
N GLU A 33 -8.03 -11.25 5.76
CA GLU A 33 -7.52 -10.97 4.42
C GLU A 33 -7.45 -12.24 3.59
N GLN A 34 -7.90 -12.16 2.33
CA GLN A 34 -7.84 -13.26 1.39
C GLN A 34 -6.74 -12.96 0.37
N LEU A 35 -5.63 -13.68 0.47
CA LEU A 35 -4.53 -13.57 -0.49
C LEU A 35 -4.97 -14.12 -1.85
N GLN A 36 -4.58 -13.43 -2.93
CA GLN A 36 -4.78 -13.91 -4.31
C GLN A 36 -3.49 -14.50 -4.89
N PHE A 37 -2.33 -14.10 -4.34
CA PHE A 37 -1.03 -14.65 -4.70
C PHE A 37 -0.33 -15.22 -3.46
N GLU A 38 0.40 -16.31 -3.67
CA GLU A 38 1.20 -16.94 -2.61
C GLU A 38 2.34 -16.03 -2.17
N PRO A 39 2.57 -15.85 -0.85
CA PRO A 39 3.70 -15.10 -0.35
C PRO A 39 5.05 -15.68 -0.81
N THR A 40 6.05 -14.81 -0.96
CA THR A 40 7.40 -15.18 -1.41
C THR A 40 8.47 -14.76 -0.40
N LEU A 41 9.55 -15.53 -0.32
CA LEU A 41 10.69 -15.19 0.53
C LEU A 41 11.57 -14.14 -0.16
N GLN A 42 11.66 -12.95 0.42
CA GLN A 42 12.48 -11.84 -0.07
C GLN A 42 13.67 -11.59 0.84
N ASN A 43 14.81 -11.25 0.24
CA ASN A 43 15.98 -10.79 1.00
C ASN A 43 15.68 -9.46 1.66
N VAL A 44 16.08 -9.30 2.92
CA VAL A 44 15.96 -8.02 3.62
C VAL A 44 17.03 -7.05 3.14
N PHE A 45 16.66 -5.77 2.98
CA PHE A 45 17.63 -4.70 2.79
C PHE A 45 18.38 -4.49 4.11
N LEU A 46 19.65 -4.89 4.14
CA LEU A 46 20.51 -4.70 5.29
C LEU A 46 20.99 -3.24 5.30
N THR A 47 20.61 -2.49 6.33
CA THR A 47 20.96 -1.07 6.48
C THR A 47 21.92 -0.82 7.64
N TYR A 48 22.14 -1.82 8.49
CA TYR A 48 23.11 -1.78 9.57
C TYR A 48 24.18 -2.85 9.38
N SER A 49 25.42 -2.51 9.75
CA SER A 49 26.60 -3.37 9.54
C SER A 49 26.61 -4.65 10.38
N ASP A 50 25.78 -4.72 11.42
CA ASP A 50 25.65 -5.83 12.36
C ASP A 50 24.50 -6.78 12.01
N GLN A 51 23.84 -6.60 10.85
CA GLN A 51 22.78 -7.50 10.39
C GLN A 51 23.33 -8.66 9.55
N GLU A 52 22.80 -9.86 9.79
CA GLU A 52 23.06 -11.04 8.97
C GLU A 52 22.09 -11.13 7.79
N GLU A 53 22.50 -11.76 6.70
CA GLU A 53 21.62 -12.05 5.57
C GLU A 53 20.46 -12.97 6.00
N HIS A 54 19.23 -12.52 5.78
CA HIS A 54 18.04 -13.31 6.07
C HIS A 54 16.91 -12.95 5.11
N LYS A 55 15.90 -13.82 5.09
CA LYS A 55 14.72 -13.65 4.25
C LYS A 55 13.47 -13.47 5.11
N LEU A 56 12.55 -12.65 4.61
CA LEU A 56 11.21 -12.48 5.18
C LEU A 56 10.17 -13.02 4.19
N LEU A 57 9.11 -13.62 4.73
CA LEU A 57 7.95 -14.00 3.93
C LEU A 57 7.13 -12.72 3.68
N CYS A 58 7.06 -12.32 2.42
CA CYS A 58 6.45 -11.06 1.99
C CYS A 58 5.35 -11.33 0.96
N TYR A 59 4.41 -10.39 0.85
CA TYR A 59 3.52 -10.35 -0.29
C TYR A 59 4.31 -10.14 -1.58
N THR A 60 3.79 -10.68 -2.68
CA THR A 60 4.28 -10.34 -4.00
C THR A 60 3.91 -8.89 -4.34
N LEU A 61 4.51 -8.34 -5.41
CA LEU A 61 4.19 -6.98 -5.83
C LEU A 61 2.76 -6.89 -6.39
N GLU A 62 2.29 -7.95 -7.04
CA GLU A 62 0.94 -8.13 -7.56
C GLU A 62 -0.10 -8.13 -6.43
N GLU A 63 0.14 -8.93 -5.39
CA GLU A 63 -0.70 -8.97 -4.19
C GLU A 63 -0.78 -7.58 -3.52
N THR A 64 0.36 -6.88 -3.46
CA THR A 64 0.44 -5.52 -2.95
C THR A 64 -0.36 -4.55 -3.81
N LEU A 65 -0.23 -4.59 -5.14
CA LEU A 65 -0.99 -3.74 -6.05
C LEU A 65 -2.50 -3.91 -5.86
N VAL A 66 -2.97 -5.15 -5.87
CA VAL A 66 -4.41 -5.47 -5.73
C VAL A 66 -4.95 -5.00 -4.39
N GLU A 67 -4.18 -5.14 -3.30
CA GLU A 67 -4.53 -4.58 -2.00
C GLU A 67 -4.65 -3.06 -1.99
N LYS A 68 -3.73 -2.38 -2.68
CA LYS A 68 -3.75 -0.92 -2.77
C LYS A 68 -4.94 -0.43 -3.57
N LEU A 69 -5.28 -1.10 -4.68
CA LEU A 69 -6.48 -0.81 -5.46
C LEU A 69 -7.74 -0.94 -4.60
N ARG A 70 -7.89 -2.04 -3.85
CA ARG A 70 -8.99 -2.19 -2.89
C ARG A 70 -8.98 -1.09 -1.82
N SER A 71 -7.81 -0.71 -1.32
CA SER A 71 -7.68 0.31 -0.27
C SER A 71 -8.20 1.70 -0.69
N VAL A 72 -8.10 2.07 -1.98
CA VAL A 72 -8.71 3.30 -2.53
C VAL A 72 -10.22 3.36 -2.26
N MET A 73 -10.89 2.20 -2.26
CA MET A 73 -12.33 2.07 -2.02
C MET A 73 -12.71 2.34 -0.56
N GLN A 74 -11.80 2.08 0.38
CA GLN A 74 -12.12 2.00 1.80
C GLN A 74 -11.56 3.17 2.61
N ARG A 75 -10.40 3.69 2.25
CA ARG A 75 -9.72 4.72 3.03
C ARG A 75 -9.12 5.82 2.16
N MET A 76 -8.75 6.92 2.82
CA MET A 76 -8.15 8.08 2.16
C MET A 76 -6.74 8.31 2.69
N GLN A 77 -5.77 7.63 2.06
CA GLN A 77 -4.35 7.80 2.32
C GLN A 77 -3.60 8.05 1.01
N ALA A 78 -2.97 9.23 0.87
CA ALA A 78 -2.23 9.60 -0.33
C ALA A 78 -1.09 8.62 -0.67
N ARG A 79 -0.46 8.02 0.36
CA ARG A 79 0.53 6.95 0.20
C ARG A 79 0.05 5.76 -0.61
N ASP A 80 -1.23 5.36 -0.50
CA ASP A 80 -1.72 4.24 -1.28
C ASP A 80 -1.75 4.57 -2.78
N PHE A 81 -2.06 5.83 -3.12
CA PHE A 81 -2.03 6.30 -4.51
C PHE A 81 -0.59 6.37 -5.05
N TYR A 82 0.38 6.78 -4.22
CA TYR A 82 1.80 6.71 -4.57
C TYR A 82 2.26 5.28 -4.82
N ASP A 83 1.92 4.35 -3.92
CA ASP A 83 2.29 2.94 -4.05
C ASP A 83 1.73 2.35 -5.35
N ILE A 84 0.49 2.67 -5.72
CA ILE A 84 -0.11 2.26 -7.00
C ILE A 84 0.66 2.84 -8.18
N TRP A 85 0.90 4.15 -8.19
CA TRP A 85 1.67 4.79 -9.26
C TRP A 85 3.05 4.15 -9.42
N TYR A 86 3.76 3.92 -8.31
CA TYR A 86 5.10 3.34 -8.32
C TYR A 86 5.10 1.91 -8.87
N LEU A 87 4.14 1.09 -8.43
CA LEU A 87 4.00 -0.30 -8.89
C LEU A 87 3.66 -0.39 -10.39
N LEU A 88 2.84 0.51 -10.91
CA LEU A 88 2.42 0.52 -12.31
C LEU A 88 3.46 1.20 -13.23
N GLU A 89 3.93 2.39 -12.87
CA GLU A 89 4.77 3.21 -13.75
C GLU A 89 6.26 2.88 -13.60
N ILE A 90 6.74 2.66 -12.38
CA ILE A 90 8.18 2.46 -12.13
C ILE A 90 8.54 0.97 -12.16
N HIS A 91 7.75 0.11 -11.51
CA HIS A 91 7.96 -1.33 -11.57
C HIS A 91 7.41 -1.97 -12.85
N GLY A 92 6.45 -1.33 -13.53
CA GLY A 92 5.92 -1.81 -14.80
C GLY A 92 4.89 -2.94 -14.69
N LEU A 93 4.16 -3.03 -13.57
CA LEU A 93 3.03 -3.96 -13.48
C LEU A 93 1.90 -3.53 -14.43
N GLU A 94 1.40 -4.47 -15.23
CA GLU A 94 0.32 -4.25 -16.18
C GLU A 94 -1.03 -4.57 -15.51
N ILE A 95 -1.79 -3.52 -15.17
CA ILE A 95 -2.99 -3.62 -14.31
C ILE A 95 -4.08 -4.56 -14.84
N ASP A 96 -4.18 -4.70 -16.16
CA ASP A 96 -5.19 -5.52 -16.83
C ASP A 96 -5.06 -7.01 -16.52
N PHE A 97 -3.87 -7.50 -16.13
CA PHE A 97 -3.70 -8.89 -15.67
C PHE A 97 -4.28 -9.15 -14.28
N TYR A 98 -4.55 -8.11 -13.48
CA TYR A 98 -4.89 -8.25 -12.05
C TYR A 98 -6.32 -7.84 -11.70
N VAL A 99 -7.16 -7.61 -12.72
CA VAL A 99 -8.54 -7.12 -12.55
C VAL A 99 -9.41 -8.15 -11.82
N ASN A 100 -9.25 -9.43 -12.12
CA ASN A 100 -10.05 -10.49 -11.50
C ASN A 100 -9.74 -10.60 -10.00
N GLU A 101 -8.46 -10.58 -9.64
CA GLU A 101 -7.98 -10.62 -8.26
C GLU A 101 -8.47 -9.40 -7.48
N PHE A 102 -8.47 -8.22 -8.10
CA PHE A 102 -9.08 -7.02 -7.53
C PHE A 102 -10.58 -7.15 -7.28
N ILE A 103 -11.34 -7.72 -8.22
CA ILE A 103 -12.77 -7.98 -8.07
C ILE A 103 -13.01 -8.91 -6.88
N ILE A 104 -12.31 -10.05 -6.83
CA ILE A 104 -12.43 -11.04 -5.75
C ILE A 104 -12.13 -10.39 -4.39
N LYS A 105 -11.08 -9.55 -4.32
CA LYS A 105 -10.73 -8.80 -3.10
C LYS A 105 -11.79 -7.78 -2.68
N CYS A 106 -12.45 -7.12 -3.63
CA CYS A 106 -13.55 -6.23 -3.31
C CYS A 106 -14.75 -7.02 -2.76
N GLU A 107 -15.11 -8.11 -3.42
CA GLU A 107 -16.23 -8.97 -3.05
C GLU A 107 -16.06 -9.62 -1.67
N SER A 108 -14.84 -10.08 -1.34
CA SER A 108 -14.53 -10.66 -0.02
C SER A 108 -14.75 -9.66 1.13
N LYS A 109 -14.65 -8.35 0.84
CA LYS A 109 -14.93 -7.24 1.77
C LYS A 109 -16.31 -6.61 1.57
N LYS A 110 -17.18 -7.22 0.74
CA LYS A 110 -18.53 -6.73 0.42
C LYS A 110 -18.53 -5.32 -0.20
N ILE A 111 -17.51 -5.03 -1.01
CA ILE A 111 -17.35 -3.78 -1.75
C ILE A 111 -17.70 -4.05 -3.21
N ASN A 112 -18.48 -3.15 -3.81
CA ASN A 112 -18.76 -3.23 -5.23
C ASN A 112 -17.58 -2.68 -6.05
N PRO A 113 -16.87 -3.52 -6.85
CA PRO A 113 -15.74 -3.06 -7.65
C PRO A 113 -16.14 -1.99 -8.69
N LYS A 114 -17.39 -1.99 -9.16
CA LYS A 114 -17.92 -1.01 -10.12
C LYS A 114 -17.88 0.44 -9.62
N ASP A 115 -17.79 0.64 -8.31
CA ASP A 115 -17.68 1.98 -7.71
C ASP A 115 -16.24 2.53 -7.76
N PHE A 116 -15.26 1.78 -8.27
CA PHE A 116 -13.84 2.14 -8.19
C PHE A 116 -13.51 3.50 -8.78
N PHE A 117 -13.87 3.75 -10.04
CA PHE A 117 -13.57 5.02 -10.69
C PHE A 117 -14.26 6.21 -10.02
N LYS A 118 -15.50 6.01 -9.55
CA LYS A 118 -16.23 7.02 -8.79
C LYS A 118 -15.54 7.34 -7.46
N LYS A 119 -15.08 6.31 -6.72
CA LYS A 119 -14.35 6.50 -5.47
C LYS A 119 -13.01 7.18 -5.73
N LEU A 120 -12.27 6.75 -6.75
CA LEU A 120 -11.00 7.34 -7.14
C LEU A 120 -11.17 8.83 -7.43
N GLU A 121 -12.11 9.21 -8.30
CA GLU A 121 -12.40 10.61 -8.64
C GLU A 121 -12.69 11.45 -7.40
N GLN A 122 -13.49 10.91 -6.47
CA GLN A 122 -13.76 11.58 -5.20
C GLN A 122 -12.49 11.78 -4.36
N ARG A 123 -11.51 10.87 -4.44
CA ARG A 123 -10.29 10.86 -3.62
C ARG A 123 -9.16 11.72 -4.16
N LEU A 124 -9.06 11.87 -5.48
CA LEU A 124 -7.96 12.60 -6.14
C LEU A 124 -7.74 14.02 -5.57
N PRO A 125 -8.76 14.87 -5.34
CA PRO A 125 -8.55 16.19 -4.75
C PRO A 125 -7.94 16.13 -3.35
N GLN A 126 -8.30 15.12 -2.54
CA GLN A 126 -7.76 14.98 -1.19
C GLN A 126 -6.35 14.38 -1.19
N TYR A 127 -6.04 13.48 -2.13
CA TYR A 127 -4.68 13.02 -2.34
C TYR A 127 -3.78 14.19 -2.73
N LYS A 128 -4.19 15.02 -3.70
CA LYS A 128 -3.47 16.23 -4.09
C LYS A 128 -3.19 17.15 -2.90
N ALA A 129 -4.22 17.46 -2.12
CA ALA A 129 -4.10 18.35 -0.96
C ALA A 129 -3.13 17.82 0.13
N ARG A 130 -2.95 16.50 0.22
CA ARG A 130 -2.09 15.85 1.22
C ARG A 130 -0.74 15.38 0.68
N TRP A 131 -0.55 15.39 -0.64
CA TRP A 131 0.58 14.74 -1.31
C TRP A 131 1.92 15.16 -0.72
N GLN A 132 2.24 16.45 -0.82
CA GLN A 132 3.50 17.00 -0.32
C GLN A 132 3.66 16.79 1.19
N LYS A 133 2.65 17.16 1.99
CA LYS A 133 2.73 17.08 3.46
C LYS A 133 2.86 15.66 3.99
N SER A 134 2.24 14.68 3.33
CA SER A 134 2.25 13.29 3.81
C SER A 134 3.40 12.45 3.26
N MET A 135 3.97 12.81 2.10
CA MET A 135 4.93 11.95 1.40
C MET A 135 6.35 12.49 1.36
N LYS A 136 6.58 13.81 1.43
CA LYS A 136 7.91 14.41 1.20
C LYS A 136 8.98 13.94 2.19
N GLU A 137 8.60 13.66 3.44
CA GLU A 137 9.55 13.14 4.44
C GLU A 137 9.83 11.64 4.28
N GLN A 138 8.98 10.92 3.55
CA GLN A 138 9.08 9.47 3.36
C GLN A 138 9.73 9.11 2.02
N ILE A 139 9.59 9.97 1.00
CA ILE A 139 10.03 9.75 -0.37
C ILE A 139 10.97 10.88 -0.78
N GLN A 140 12.24 10.54 -0.99
CA GLN A 140 13.30 11.51 -1.33
C GLN A 140 13.00 12.28 -2.63
N ASP A 141 12.69 11.56 -3.70
CA ASP A 141 12.41 12.13 -5.03
C ASP A 141 10.92 12.02 -5.38
N LEU A 142 10.07 12.60 -4.52
CA LEU A 142 8.62 12.59 -4.70
C LEU A 142 8.22 13.33 -6.00
N PRO A 143 7.54 12.67 -6.96
CA PRO A 143 7.06 13.35 -8.16
C PRO A 143 5.93 14.34 -7.83
N ASP A 144 5.73 15.32 -8.72
CA ASP A 144 4.54 16.17 -8.69
C ASP A 144 3.27 15.32 -8.78
N PHE A 145 2.24 15.71 -8.02
CA PHE A 145 0.99 14.96 -7.97
C PHE A 145 0.36 14.82 -9.35
N GLU A 146 0.34 15.89 -10.14
CA GLU A 146 -0.22 15.94 -11.49
C GLU A 146 0.48 14.98 -12.46
N LYS A 147 1.79 14.74 -12.26
CA LYS A 147 2.54 13.76 -13.03
C LYS A 147 2.09 12.35 -12.65
N ALA A 148 2.12 12.03 -11.36
CA ALA A 148 1.73 10.72 -10.85
C ALA A 148 0.27 10.38 -11.17
N GLU A 149 -0.63 11.36 -11.07
CA GLU A 149 -2.04 11.24 -11.43
C GLU A 149 -2.20 10.90 -12.92
N ARG A 150 -1.60 11.69 -13.81
CA ARG A 150 -1.71 11.47 -15.26
C ARG A 150 -1.19 10.09 -15.67
N GLU A 151 -0.05 9.67 -15.12
CA GLU A 151 0.57 8.37 -15.40
C GLU A 151 -0.28 7.22 -14.88
N THR A 152 -0.78 7.31 -13.64
CA THR A 152 -1.67 6.30 -13.05
C THR A 152 -2.99 6.17 -13.83
N LEU A 153 -3.62 7.29 -14.18
CA LEU A 153 -4.87 7.30 -14.94
C LEU A 153 -4.70 6.73 -16.35
N ARG A 154 -3.51 6.81 -16.95
CA ARG A 154 -3.22 6.15 -18.23
C ARG A 154 -3.30 4.63 -18.10
N HIS A 155 -2.72 4.05 -17.05
CA HIS A 155 -2.81 2.61 -16.77
C HIS A 155 -4.24 2.17 -16.53
N PHE A 156 -5.00 2.94 -15.76
CA PHE A 156 -6.39 2.60 -15.44
C PHE A 156 -7.34 2.55 -16.64
N ARG A 157 -6.97 3.12 -17.80
CA ARG A 157 -7.74 2.98 -19.06
C ARG A 157 -7.78 1.53 -19.57
N LYS A 158 -6.81 0.71 -19.19
CA LYS A 158 -6.74 -0.72 -19.54
C LYS A 158 -7.63 -1.58 -18.62
N MET A 159 -8.15 -1.00 -17.54
CA MET A 159 -8.94 -1.72 -16.55
C MET A 159 -10.41 -1.79 -17.01
N HIS A 160 -10.92 -3.00 -17.28
CA HIS A 160 -12.27 -3.23 -17.80
C HIS A 160 -13.05 -4.20 -16.87
N PHE A 161 -14.20 -3.76 -16.36
CA PHE A 161 -15.12 -4.54 -15.50
C PHE A 161 -16.52 -3.93 -15.44
#